data_AF-A0A7W4F260-F1
#
_entry.id   AF-A0A7W4F260-F1
#
_cell.length_a   1.000
_cell.length_b   1.000
_cell.length_c   1.000
_cell.angle_alpha   90.00
_cell.angle_beta   90.00
_cell.angle_gamma   90.00
#
_symmetry.space_group_name_H-M   'P 1'
#
loop_
_entity.id
_entity.type
_entity.pdbx_description
1 polymer ?
#
loop_
_entity_poly.entity_id
_entity_poly.type
_entity_poly.pdbx_seq_one_letter_code
_entity_poly.pdbx_strand_id
1 'polypeptide(L)'
;MILGTLFFSGVIETYKNDMTSRKEILDDYYRPMIASQANCQDIHSKLINKYYYISGASQSFSDEIVKVSQMDWSKITYPQAILSKSIIENFTESVSQLEVLKVNQSKCFSELRQRYNEMSIVFGVYNDYIKIVINENKKINKLYQERSVLMPGKEGLMDRYAKLSREFFDFYEDESRMKRVLHDMNDVAMPLSKYYYDLGGNEKMIFDTEIELFNKVNEVFARELNERYKRGYISKWFL
;
A
#
# COMPACT_ATOMS: atom_id res chain seq x y z
N MET A 1 -9.37 -62.09 22.88
CA MET A 1 -9.50 -60.73 23.42
C MET A 1 -8.22 -59.93 23.08
N ILE A 2 -7.91 -59.71 21.79
CA ILE A 2 -6.68 -59.01 21.34
C ILE A 2 -6.96 -58.06 20.15
N LEU A 3 -8.06 -58.24 19.41
CA LEU A 3 -8.44 -57.39 18.29
C LEU A 3 -9.05 -56.02 18.70
N GLY A 4 -9.45 -55.85 19.96
CA GLY A 4 -10.04 -54.59 20.44
C GLY A 4 -9.02 -53.48 20.68
N THR A 5 -7.82 -53.78 21.16
CA THR A 5 -6.82 -52.78 21.56
C THR A 5 -6.05 -52.17 20.39
N LEU A 6 -5.89 -52.89 19.27
CA LEU A 6 -5.23 -52.37 18.06
C LEU A 6 -6.07 -51.31 17.33
N PHE A 7 -7.40 -51.44 17.33
CA PHE A 7 -8.29 -50.44 16.74
C PHE A 7 -8.26 -49.11 17.50
N PHE A 8 -8.20 -49.15 18.84
CA PHE A 8 -8.08 -47.92 19.63
C PHE A 8 -6.71 -47.25 19.48
N SER A 9 -5.62 -48.03 19.39
CA SER A 9 -4.29 -47.46 19.16
C SER A 9 -4.18 -46.76 17.80
N GLY A 10 -4.67 -47.39 16.72
CA GLY A 10 -4.62 -46.80 15.37
C GLY A 10 -5.49 -45.55 15.23
N VAL A 11 -6.65 -45.50 15.90
CA VAL A 11 -7.53 -44.31 15.92
C VAL A 11 -6.93 -43.18 16.76
N ILE A 12 -6.32 -43.48 17.91
CA ILE A 12 -5.67 -42.47 18.75
C ILE A 12 -4.43 -41.89 18.04
N GLU A 13 -3.68 -42.71 17.31
CA GLU A 13 -2.46 -42.28 16.60
C GLU A 13 -2.78 -41.45 15.35
N THR A 14 -3.81 -41.83 14.58
CA THR A 14 -4.34 -40.96 13.50
C THR A 14 -4.99 -39.69 14.02
N TYR A 15 -5.71 -39.73 15.15
CA TYR A 15 -6.28 -38.55 15.78
C TYR A 15 -5.22 -37.58 16.31
N LYS A 16 -4.13 -38.10 16.87
CA LYS A 16 -2.98 -37.29 17.32
C LYS A 16 -2.23 -36.68 16.14
N ASN A 17 -2.07 -37.42 15.04
CA ASN A 17 -1.49 -36.90 13.79
C ASN A 17 -2.39 -35.83 13.15
N ASP A 18 -3.71 -35.98 13.20
CA ASP A 18 -4.69 -35.03 12.66
C ASP A 18 -4.80 -33.76 13.54
N MET A 19 -4.69 -33.87 14.87
CA MET A 19 -4.58 -32.67 15.74
C MET A 19 -3.25 -31.94 15.57
N THR A 20 -2.15 -32.67 15.37
CA THR A 20 -0.82 -32.07 15.20
C THR A 20 -0.75 -31.33 13.86
N SER A 21 -1.22 -31.94 12.76
CA SER A 21 -1.25 -31.31 11.44
C SER A 21 -2.20 -30.10 11.38
N ARG A 22 -3.34 -30.14 12.08
CA ARG A 22 -4.25 -28.99 12.20
C ARG A 22 -3.58 -27.81 12.89
N LYS A 23 -2.89 -28.06 14.00
CA LYS A 23 -2.15 -27.04 14.74
C LYS A 23 -1.02 -26.45 13.87
N GLU A 24 -0.29 -27.29 13.15
CA GLU A 24 0.76 -26.90 12.20
C GLU A 24 0.21 -25.99 11.09
N ILE A 25 -0.94 -26.33 10.47
CA ILE A 25 -1.58 -25.47 9.46
C ILE A 25 -1.97 -24.09 10.04
N LEU A 26 -2.45 -24.05 11.28
CA LEU A 26 -2.84 -22.81 11.93
C LEU A 26 -1.63 -21.93 12.28
N ASP A 27 -0.61 -22.54 12.89
CA ASP A 27 0.56 -21.85 13.43
C ASP A 27 1.57 -21.49 12.35
N ASP A 28 1.80 -22.36 11.37
CA ASP A 28 2.88 -22.19 10.38
C ASP A 28 2.38 -21.51 9.09
N TYR A 29 1.08 -21.55 8.82
CA TYR A 29 0.52 -21.00 7.59
C TYR A 29 -0.53 -19.91 7.84
N TYR A 30 -1.58 -20.18 8.63
CA TYR A 30 -2.72 -19.26 8.72
C TYR A 30 -2.40 -18.00 9.50
N ARG A 31 -1.81 -18.13 10.69
CA ARG A 31 -1.40 -16.97 11.51
C ARG A 31 -0.36 -16.10 10.81
N PRO A 32 0.71 -16.65 10.20
CA PRO A 32 1.66 -15.85 9.42
C PRO A 32 1.03 -15.13 8.23
N MET A 33 0.08 -15.77 7.54
CA MET A 33 -0.66 -15.14 6.43
C MET A 33 -1.48 -13.93 6.92
N ILE A 34 -2.22 -14.06 8.03
CA ILE A 34 -2.97 -12.95 8.63
C ILE A 34 -2.04 -11.83 9.10
N ALA A 35 -0.90 -12.15 9.71
CA ALA A 35 0.11 -11.16 10.10
C ALA A 35 0.70 -10.43 8.88
N SER A 36 0.98 -11.16 7.79
CA SER A 36 1.42 -10.59 6.52
C SER A 36 0.36 -9.65 5.93
N GLN A 37 -0.93 -10.01 6.03
CA GLN A 37 -2.03 -9.14 5.59
C GLN A 37 -2.03 -7.83 6.37
N ALA A 38 -1.97 -7.87 7.71
CA ALA A 38 -1.94 -6.67 8.54
C ALA A 38 -0.74 -5.77 8.20
N ASN A 39 0.43 -6.37 7.97
CA ASN A 39 1.62 -5.63 7.53
C ASN A 39 1.43 -4.97 6.16
N CYS A 40 0.88 -5.68 5.18
CA CYS A 40 0.61 -5.09 3.86
C CYS A 40 -0.43 -3.97 3.94
N GLN A 41 -1.44 -4.11 4.80
CA GLN A 41 -2.43 -3.06 5.04
C GLN A 41 -1.80 -1.80 5.64
N ASP A 42 -0.89 -1.94 6.61
CA ASP A 42 -0.15 -0.81 7.20
C ASP A 42 0.71 -0.10 6.13
N ILE A 43 1.45 -0.86 5.31
CA ILE A 43 2.25 -0.29 4.22
C ILE A 43 1.37 0.46 3.21
N HIS A 44 0.22 -0.10 2.82
CA HIS A 44 -0.70 0.55 1.88
C HIS A 44 -1.32 1.81 2.51
N SER A 45 -1.68 1.78 3.80
CA SER A 45 -2.16 2.96 4.52
C SER A 45 -1.11 4.08 4.55
N LYS A 46 0.16 3.74 4.80
CA LYS A 46 1.28 4.68 4.72
C LYS A 46 1.44 5.28 3.32
N LEU A 47 1.27 4.47 2.28
CA LEU A 47 1.31 4.94 0.88
C LEU A 47 0.20 5.97 0.59
N ILE A 48 -1.04 5.69 1.00
CA ILE A 48 -2.18 6.62 0.86
C ILE A 48 -1.88 7.94 1.59
N ASN A 49 -1.45 7.86 2.85
CA ASN A 49 -1.13 9.04 3.64
C ASN A 49 0.01 9.85 3.02
N LYS A 50 0.99 9.17 2.41
CA LYS A 50 2.10 9.86 1.74
C LYS A 50 1.63 10.65 0.51
N TYR A 51 0.66 10.13 -0.25
CA TYR A 51 0.05 10.88 -1.35
C TYR A 51 -0.60 12.19 -0.86
N TYR A 52 -1.41 12.13 0.18
CA TYR A 52 -2.02 13.33 0.77
C TYR A 52 -1.02 14.28 1.39
N TYR A 53 0.02 13.76 2.04
CA TYR A 53 1.11 14.58 2.57
C TYR A 53 1.82 15.35 1.45
N ILE A 54 2.16 14.70 0.34
CA ILE A 54 2.82 15.36 -0.80
C ILE A 54 1.89 16.41 -1.42
N SER A 55 0.59 16.15 -1.51
CA SER A 55 -0.39 17.14 -1.94
C SER A 55 -0.35 18.39 -1.04
N GLY A 56 -0.45 18.23 0.28
CA GLY A 56 -0.38 19.34 1.24
C GLY A 56 0.97 20.06 1.23
N ALA A 57 2.07 19.33 1.08
CA ALA A 57 3.41 19.90 0.93
C ALA A 57 3.54 20.71 -0.37
N SER A 58 2.95 20.25 -1.47
CA SER A 58 2.93 20.99 -2.75
C SER A 58 2.17 22.31 -2.62
N GLN A 59 1.03 22.30 -1.91
CA GLN A 59 0.26 23.51 -1.64
C GLN A 59 1.06 24.49 -0.77
N SER A 60 1.62 24.00 0.34
CA SER A 60 2.43 24.83 1.26
C SER A 60 3.63 25.44 0.54
N PHE A 61 4.23 24.68 -0.38
CA PHE A 61 5.31 25.15 -1.22
C PHE A 61 4.86 26.25 -2.20
N SER A 62 3.74 26.05 -2.88
CA SER A 62 3.13 27.07 -3.75
C SER A 62 2.84 28.38 -3.00
N ASP A 63 2.27 28.27 -1.80
CA ASP A 63 1.97 29.43 -0.95
C ASP A 63 3.26 30.18 -0.55
N GLU A 64 4.33 29.45 -0.19
CA GLU A 64 5.62 30.07 0.13
C GLU A 64 6.27 30.71 -1.10
N ILE A 65 6.18 30.10 -2.29
CA ILE A 65 6.65 30.73 -3.53
C ILE A 65 5.96 32.06 -3.77
N VAL A 66 4.63 32.11 -3.66
CA VAL A 66 3.85 33.33 -3.89
C VAL A 66 4.33 34.42 -2.94
N LYS A 67 4.44 34.10 -1.66
CA LYS A 67 4.94 35.01 -0.63
C LYS A 67 6.37 35.48 -0.93
N VAL A 68 7.27 34.58 -1.29
CA VAL A 68 8.68 34.85 -1.60
C VAL A 68 8.83 35.68 -2.88
N SER A 69 7.98 35.46 -3.89
CA SER A 69 7.98 36.25 -5.13
C SER A 69 7.59 37.73 -4.92
N GLN A 70 6.86 38.02 -3.83
CA GLN A 70 6.43 39.35 -3.43
C GLN A 70 7.45 40.05 -2.50
N MET A 71 8.49 39.34 -2.04
CA MET A 71 9.50 39.92 -1.16
C MET A 71 10.49 40.81 -1.93
N ASP A 72 11.02 41.80 -1.23
CA ASP A 72 12.20 42.55 -1.65
C ASP A 72 13.45 41.70 -1.35
N TRP A 73 14.02 41.11 -2.40
CA TRP A 73 15.17 40.20 -2.31
C TRP A 73 16.43 40.86 -1.75
N SER A 74 16.55 42.19 -1.88
CA SER A 74 17.64 42.94 -1.25
C SER A 74 17.56 42.93 0.29
N LYS A 75 16.44 42.46 0.86
CA LYS A 75 16.15 42.43 2.30
C LYS A 75 15.75 41.06 2.82
N ILE A 76 15.90 40.00 2.02
CA ILE A 76 15.56 38.66 2.50
C ILE A 76 16.55 38.25 3.60
N THR A 77 16.02 37.75 4.71
CA THR A 77 16.83 37.36 5.86
C THR A 77 17.33 35.93 5.70
N TYR A 78 18.46 35.61 6.31
CA TYR A 78 19.00 34.24 6.34
C TYR A 78 17.97 33.19 6.81
N PRO A 79 17.16 33.43 7.87
CA PRO A 79 16.08 32.51 8.26
C PRO A 79 15.02 32.27 7.18
N GLN A 80 14.65 33.30 6.40
CA GLN A 80 13.69 33.15 5.30
C GLN A 80 14.26 32.28 4.17
N ALA A 81 15.53 32.48 3.82
CA ALA A 81 16.21 31.65 2.81
C ALA A 81 16.31 30.17 3.24
N ILE A 82 16.61 29.90 4.52
CA ILE A 82 16.60 28.53 5.07
C ILE A 82 15.20 27.92 4.99
N LEU A 83 14.17 28.66 5.40
CA LEU A 83 12.80 28.15 5.40
C LEU A 83 12.37 27.70 4.00
N SER A 84 12.57 28.54 2.98
CA SER A 84 12.25 28.21 1.59
C SER A 84 13.04 26.98 1.12
N LYS A 85 14.33 26.90 1.50
CA LYS A 85 15.17 25.74 1.19
C LYS A 85 14.63 24.45 1.80
N SER A 86 14.32 24.46 3.09
CA SER A 86 13.80 23.29 3.81
C SER A 86 12.46 22.81 3.25
N ILE A 87 11.58 23.71 2.80
CA ILE A 87 10.31 23.32 2.18
C ILE A 87 10.55 22.57 0.86
N ILE A 88 11.47 23.05 0.01
CA ILE A 88 11.83 22.40 -1.27
C ILE A 88 12.49 21.03 -1.05
N GLU A 89 13.43 20.95 -0.12
CA GLU A 89 14.13 19.71 0.22
C GLU A 89 13.15 18.65 0.78
N ASN A 90 12.27 19.05 1.70
CA ASN A 90 11.25 18.17 2.29
C ASN A 90 10.28 17.62 1.23
N PHE A 91 9.88 18.44 0.26
CA PHE A 91 9.04 17.99 -0.85
C PHE A 91 9.75 16.94 -1.71
N THR A 92 11.00 17.20 -2.09
CA THR A 92 11.81 16.27 -2.91
C THR A 92 12.05 14.93 -2.20
N GLU A 93 12.42 14.99 -0.90
CA GLU A 93 12.61 13.80 -0.07
C GLU A 93 11.30 13.00 0.05
N SER A 94 10.18 13.70 0.21
CA SER A 94 8.88 13.06 0.33
C SER A 94 8.47 12.29 -0.92
N VAL A 95 8.80 12.80 -2.10
CA VAL A 95 8.55 12.08 -3.36
C VAL A 95 9.46 10.85 -3.49
N SER A 96 10.71 10.91 -3.04
CA SER A 96 11.59 9.73 -3.00
C SER A 96 11.03 8.63 -2.09
N GLN A 97 10.58 9.00 -0.90
CA GLN A 97 9.96 8.07 0.05
C GLN A 97 8.67 7.42 -0.49
N LEU A 98 7.90 8.16 -1.31
CA LEU A 98 6.70 7.64 -1.98
C LEU A 98 7.04 6.47 -2.91
N GLU A 99 8.09 6.59 -3.73
CA GLU A 99 8.49 5.51 -4.65
C GLU A 99 8.93 4.24 -3.90
N VAL A 100 9.64 4.40 -2.77
CA VAL A 100 9.97 3.28 -1.89
C VAL A 100 8.71 2.60 -1.35
N LEU A 101 7.71 3.38 -0.90
CA LEU A 101 6.44 2.83 -0.42
C LEU A 101 5.67 2.07 -1.52
N LYS A 102 5.65 2.56 -2.77
CA LYS A 102 5.02 1.86 -3.90
C LYS A 102 5.65 0.49 -4.17
N VAL A 103 6.99 0.43 -4.16
CA VAL A 103 7.72 -0.83 -4.35
C VAL A 103 7.45 -1.79 -3.20
N ASN A 104 7.50 -1.30 -1.96
CA ASN A 104 7.23 -2.12 -0.78
C ASN A 104 5.79 -2.63 -0.72
N GLN A 105 4.81 -1.80 -1.10
CA GLN A 105 3.41 -2.20 -1.20
C GLN A 105 3.26 -3.32 -2.24
N SER A 106 3.74 -3.11 -3.47
CA SER A 106 3.62 -4.09 -4.54
C SER A 106 4.25 -5.43 -4.17
N LYS A 107 5.46 -5.40 -3.59
CA LYS A 107 6.15 -6.59 -3.09
C LYS A 107 5.33 -7.31 -2.01
N CYS A 108 4.84 -6.59 -1.00
CA CYS A 108 4.08 -7.17 0.10
C CYS A 108 2.81 -7.87 -0.40
N PHE A 109 2.04 -7.21 -1.27
CA PHE A 109 0.81 -7.79 -1.81
C PHE A 109 1.07 -8.98 -2.73
N SER A 110 2.17 -8.97 -3.48
CA SER A 110 2.61 -10.14 -4.27
C SER A 110 2.90 -11.34 -3.37
N GLU A 111 3.70 -11.16 -2.33
CA GLU A 111 4.04 -12.21 -1.36
C GLU A 111 2.78 -12.71 -0.62
N LEU A 112 1.87 -11.81 -0.23
CA LEU A 112 0.62 -12.16 0.41
C LEU A 112 -0.31 -12.97 -0.52
N ARG A 113 -0.42 -12.59 -1.80
CA ARG A 113 -1.19 -13.36 -2.80
C ARG A 113 -0.62 -14.76 -3.01
N GLN A 114 0.71 -14.92 -2.94
CA GLN A 114 1.34 -16.24 -2.97
C GLN A 114 0.91 -17.08 -1.76
N ARG A 115 0.94 -16.51 -0.55
CA ARG A 115 0.47 -17.21 0.67
C ARG A 115 -1.00 -17.61 0.58
N TYR A 116 -1.86 -16.72 0.07
CA TYR A 116 -3.27 -17.04 -0.18
C TYR A 116 -3.44 -18.19 -1.18
N ASN A 117 -2.65 -18.18 -2.25
CA ASN A 117 -2.65 -19.24 -3.24
C ASN A 117 -2.28 -20.59 -2.61
N GLU A 118 -1.13 -20.66 -1.93
CA GLU A 118 -0.65 -21.87 -1.23
C GLU A 118 -1.70 -22.38 -0.23
N MET A 119 -2.28 -21.49 0.57
CA MET A 119 -3.31 -21.82 1.53
C MET A 119 -4.59 -22.37 0.87
N SER A 120 -4.99 -21.79 -0.26
CA SER A 120 -6.17 -22.25 -0.99
C SER A 120 -5.99 -23.66 -1.56
N ILE A 121 -4.76 -24.04 -1.91
CA ILE A 121 -4.40 -25.40 -2.34
C ILE A 121 -4.48 -26.36 -1.15
N VAL A 122 -3.90 -25.99 0.00
CA VAL A 122 -3.93 -26.79 1.24
C VAL A 122 -5.37 -27.06 1.72
N PHE A 123 -6.24 -26.05 1.63
CA PHE A 123 -7.65 -26.20 2.00
C PHE A 123 -8.52 -26.82 0.89
N GLY A 124 -8.01 -26.99 -0.33
CA GLY A 124 -8.79 -27.54 -1.45
C GLY A 124 -9.86 -26.59 -2.00
N VAL A 125 -9.70 -25.27 -1.76
CA VAL A 125 -10.65 -24.21 -2.14
C VAL A 125 -10.10 -23.28 -3.22
N TYR A 126 -9.09 -23.74 -3.97
CA TYR A 126 -8.42 -22.97 -5.03
C TYR A 126 -9.41 -22.36 -6.04
N ASN A 127 -10.44 -23.11 -6.45
CA ASN A 127 -11.44 -22.61 -7.40
C ASN A 127 -12.23 -21.42 -6.86
N ASP A 128 -12.57 -21.42 -5.58
CA ASP A 128 -13.30 -20.31 -4.95
C ASP A 128 -12.39 -19.11 -4.73
N TYR A 129 -11.13 -19.35 -4.33
CA TYR A 129 -10.10 -18.32 -4.26
C TYR A 129 -9.91 -17.61 -5.60
N ILE A 130 -9.72 -18.36 -6.70
CA ILE A 130 -9.52 -17.77 -8.03
C ILE A 130 -10.74 -16.97 -8.50
N LYS A 131 -11.97 -17.44 -8.24
CA LYS A 131 -13.18 -16.67 -8.55
C LYS A 131 -13.19 -15.31 -7.85
N ILE A 132 -12.85 -15.29 -6.56
CA ILE A 132 -12.76 -14.04 -5.78
C ILE A 132 -11.69 -13.12 -6.38
N VAL A 133 -10.47 -13.64 -6.60
CA VAL A 133 -9.35 -12.86 -7.14
C VAL A 133 -9.67 -12.27 -8.51
N ILE A 134 -10.26 -13.05 -9.43
CA ILE A 134 -10.64 -12.56 -10.76
C ILE A 134 -11.66 -11.43 -10.66
N ASN A 135 -12.67 -11.56 -9.79
CA ASN A 135 -13.70 -10.54 -9.63
C ASN A 135 -13.12 -9.23 -9.10
N GLU A 136 -12.33 -9.31 -8.03
CA GLU A 136 -11.77 -8.12 -7.39
C GLU A 136 -10.65 -7.50 -8.23
N ASN A 137 -9.81 -8.30 -8.91
CA ASN A 137 -8.80 -7.77 -9.84
C ASN A 137 -9.41 -6.98 -11.00
N LYS A 138 -10.63 -7.32 -11.47
CA LYS A 138 -11.31 -6.50 -12.49
C LYS A 138 -11.61 -5.10 -11.96
N LYS A 139 -12.07 -4.99 -10.71
CA LYS A 139 -12.31 -3.69 -10.06
C LYS A 139 -11.00 -2.91 -9.90
N ILE A 140 -9.96 -3.55 -9.38
CA ILE A 140 -8.63 -2.95 -9.20
C ILE A 140 -8.04 -2.49 -10.53
N ASN A 141 -8.11 -3.30 -11.59
CA ASN A 141 -7.62 -2.93 -12.91
C ASN A 141 -8.37 -1.74 -13.50
N LYS A 142 -9.67 -1.62 -13.26
CA LYS A 142 -10.44 -0.43 -13.65
C LYS A 142 -9.93 0.82 -12.92
N LEU A 143 -9.65 0.72 -11.62
CA LEU A 143 -9.08 1.83 -10.85
C LEU A 143 -7.69 2.24 -11.37
N TYR A 144 -6.85 1.28 -11.78
CA TYR A 144 -5.57 1.58 -12.44
C TYR A 144 -5.73 2.23 -13.81
N GLN A 145 -6.76 1.87 -14.59
CA GLN A 145 -7.07 2.54 -15.84
C GLN A 145 -7.50 3.99 -15.59
N GLU A 146 -8.40 4.22 -14.63
CA GLU A 146 -8.82 5.58 -14.22
C GLU A 146 -7.62 6.42 -13.75
N ARG A 147 -6.70 5.80 -12.99
CA ARG A 147 -5.45 6.43 -12.55
C ARG A 147 -4.57 6.87 -13.73
N SER A 148 -4.45 6.05 -14.77
CA SER A 148 -3.62 6.38 -15.95
C SER A 148 -4.13 7.63 -16.68
N VAL A 149 -5.43 7.91 -16.61
CA VAL A 149 -6.07 9.10 -17.20
C VAL A 149 -5.82 10.36 -16.36
N LEU A 150 -5.36 10.24 -15.11
CA LEU A 150 -4.95 11.40 -14.28
C LEU A 150 -3.56 11.95 -14.66
N MET A 151 -2.81 11.19 -15.48
CA MET A 151 -1.41 11.42 -15.84
C MET A 151 -1.13 12.26 -17.12
N PRO A 152 -2.05 12.50 -18.09
CA PRO A 152 -1.68 13.16 -19.34
C PRO A 152 -1.25 14.61 -19.08
N GLY A 153 -0.08 14.97 -19.60
CA GLY A 153 0.54 16.29 -19.42
C GLY A 153 1.30 16.49 -18.10
N LYS A 154 1.40 15.45 -17.25
CA LYS A 154 2.10 15.50 -15.96
C LYS A 154 3.42 14.72 -15.94
N GLU A 155 3.72 14.01 -17.02
CA GLU A 155 5.00 13.34 -17.23
C GLU A 155 6.14 14.37 -17.22
N GLY A 156 7.17 14.12 -16.41
CA GLY A 156 8.30 15.03 -16.27
C GLY A 156 8.03 16.28 -15.42
N LEU A 157 6.84 16.47 -14.83
CA LEU A 157 6.62 17.59 -13.89
C LEU A 157 7.55 17.51 -12.68
N MET A 158 7.83 16.30 -12.19
CA MET A 158 8.78 16.10 -11.08
C MET A 158 10.23 16.37 -11.51
N ASP A 159 10.62 15.99 -12.72
CA ASP A 159 11.96 16.28 -13.23
C ASP A 159 12.13 17.78 -13.50
N ARG A 160 11.11 18.42 -14.06
CA ARG A 160 11.04 19.88 -14.23
C ARG A 160 11.10 20.58 -12.88
N TYR A 161 10.37 20.08 -11.88
CA TYR A 161 10.42 20.60 -10.52
C TYR A 161 11.82 20.48 -9.91
N ALA A 162 12.44 19.31 -10.01
CA ALA A 162 13.79 19.08 -9.48
C ALA A 162 14.82 20.00 -10.15
N LYS A 163 14.68 20.22 -11.46
CA LYS A 163 15.52 21.16 -12.22
C LYS A 163 15.33 22.60 -11.74
N LEU A 164 14.09 23.08 -11.67
CA LEU A 164 13.77 24.44 -11.19
C LEU A 164 14.22 24.66 -9.75
N SER A 165 14.12 23.64 -8.90
CA SER A 165 14.60 23.69 -7.52
C SER A 165 16.11 23.92 -7.45
N ARG A 166 16.90 23.24 -8.30
CA ARG A 166 18.35 23.48 -8.38
C ARG A 166 18.65 24.88 -8.90
N GLU A 167 17.96 25.31 -9.95
CA GLU A 167 18.12 26.66 -10.51
C GLU A 167 17.78 27.76 -9.50
N PHE A 168 16.78 27.55 -8.63
CA PHE A 168 16.45 28.51 -7.57
C PHE A 168 17.61 28.71 -6.57
N PHE A 169 18.36 27.66 -6.23
CA PHE A 169 19.46 27.76 -5.27
C PHE A 169 20.78 28.25 -5.88
N ASP A 170 20.97 28.08 -7.19
CA ASP A 170 22.21 28.46 -7.87
C ASP A 170 22.29 29.98 -8.20
N PHE A 171 21.18 30.72 -8.18
CA PHE A 171 21.12 32.10 -8.66
C PHE A 171 20.49 33.07 -7.65
N TYR A 172 21.23 33.39 -6.58
CA TYR A 172 20.80 34.38 -5.59
C TYR A 172 20.98 35.84 -6.05
N GLU A 173 21.84 36.08 -7.04
CA GLU A 173 22.30 37.43 -7.41
C GLU A 173 21.50 38.08 -8.57
N ASP A 174 20.67 37.32 -9.31
CA ASP A 174 19.84 37.83 -10.41
C ASP A 174 18.34 37.76 -10.04
N GLU A 175 17.82 38.88 -9.53
CA GLU A 175 16.43 39.03 -9.10
C GLU A 175 15.42 38.72 -10.24
N SER A 176 15.74 39.10 -11.47
CA SER A 176 14.85 38.94 -12.63
C SER A 176 14.71 37.47 -12.99
N ARG A 177 15.82 36.74 -12.96
CA ARG A 177 15.85 35.30 -13.23
C ARG A 177 15.21 34.50 -12.10
N MET A 178 15.46 34.87 -10.86
CA MET A 178 14.85 34.25 -9.69
C MET A 178 13.33 34.37 -9.67
N LYS A 179 12.79 35.55 -9.99
CA LYS A 179 11.34 35.75 -10.15
C LYS A 179 10.73 34.85 -11.24
N ARG A 180 11.43 34.65 -12.36
CA ARG A 180 11.00 33.71 -13.42
C ARG A 180 10.99 32.27 -12.93
N VAL A 181 12.07 31.82 -12.27
CA VAL A 181 12.16 30.45 -11.73
C VAL A 181 11.04 30.20 -10.72
N LEU A 182 10.77 31.14 -9.81
CA LEU A 182 9.67 31.03 -8.84
C LEU A 182 8.31 30.93 -9.53
N HIS A 183 8.06 31.76 -10.54
CA HIS A 183 6.83 31.67 -11.32
C HIS A 183 6.66 30.28 -11.97
N ASP A 184 7.71 29.78 -12.63
CA ASP A 184 7.71 28.46 -13.25
C ASP A 184 7.53 27.32 -12.22
N MET A 185 8.09 27.47 -11.01
CA MET A 185 7.90 26.50 -9.93
C MET A 185 6.44 26.50 -9.43
N ASN A 186 5.81 27.67 -9.34
CA ASN A 186 4.41 27.79 -8.91
C ASN A 186 3.45 27.14 -9.91
N ASP A 187 3.72 27.33 -11.21
CA ASP A 187 2.97 26.70 -12.30
C ASP A 187 3.03 25.17 -12.28
N VAL A 188 4.08 24.61 -11.68
CA VAL A 188 4.24 23.16 -11.49
C VAL A 188 3.62 22.69 -10.17
N ALA A 189 3.78 23.46 -9.08
CA ALA A 189 3.37 23.06 -7.72
C ALA A 189 1.85 22.88 -7.57
N MET A 190 1.04 23.81 -8.10
CA MET A 190 -0.42 23.74 -7.99
C MET A 190 -1.01 22.50 -8.70
N PRO A 191 -0.67 22.22 -9.98
CA PRO A 191 -1.12 20.99 -10.65
C PRO A 191 -0.65 19.71 -9.95
N LEU A 192 0.56 19.72 -9.36
CA LEU A 192 1.09 18.58 -8.59
C LEU A 192 0.28 18.36 -7.30
N SER A 193 -0.11 19.41 -6.59
CA SER A 193 -0.95 19.33 -5.39
C SER A 193 -2.24 18.57 -5.66
N LYS A 194 -3.00 19.00 -6.68
CA LYS A 194 -4.25 18.34 -7.08
C LYS A 194 -4.00 16.91 -7.59
N TYR A 195 -2.94 16.71 -8.38
CA TYR A 195 -2.60 15.39 -8.89
C TYR A 195 -2.36 14.37 -7.78
N TYR A 196 -1.55 14.72 -6.78
CA TYR A 196 -1.27 13.82 -5.66
C TYR A 196 -2.48 13.60 -4.76
N TYR A 197 -3.38 14.59 -4.64
CA TYR A 197 -4.66 14.42 -3.95
C TYR A 197 -5.54 13.37 -4.66
N ASP A 198 -5.71 13.51 -5.98
CA ASP A 198 -6.50 12.59 -6.80
C ASP A 198 -5.90 11.18 -6.77
N LEU A 199 -4.56 11.06 -6.82
CA LEU A 199 -3.86 9.79 -6.65
C LEU A 199 -4.12 9.16 -5.27
N GLY A 200 -4.07 9.94 -4.19
CA GLY A 200 -4.39 9.45 -2.85
C GLY A 200 -5.82 8.92 -2.74
N GLY A 201 -6.78 9.62 -3.36
CA GLY A 201 -8.17 9.16 -3.45
C GLY A 201 -8.33 7.85 -4.22
N ASN A 202 -7.68 7.74 -5.37
CA ASN A 202 -7.69 6.50 -6.16
C ASN A 202 -7.00 5.34 -5.42
N GLU A 203 -5.84 5.57 -4.80
CA GLU A 203 -5.12 4.57 -4.01
C GLU A 203 -5.97 4.07 -2.84
N LYS A 204 -6.71 4.97 -2.18
CA LYS A 204 -7.67 4.59 -1.13
C LYS A 204 -8.77 3.64 -1.66
N MET A 205 -9.30 3.88 -2.85
CA MET A 205 -10.29 2.99 -3.45
C MET A 205 -9.70 1.61 -3.77
N ILE A 206 -8.44 1.55 -4.20
CA ILE A 206 -7.71 0.29 -4.41
C ILE A 206 -7.57 -0.44 -3.08
N PHE A 207 -7.12 0.23 -2.03
CA PHE A 207 -6.99 -0.33 -0.68
C PHE A 207 -8.31 -0.89 -0.14
N ASP A 208 -9.40 -0.13 -0.25
CA ASP A 208 -10.72 -0.56 0.22
C ASP A 208 -11.19 -1.82 -0.56
N THR A 209 -10.88 -1.91 -1.86
CA THR A 209 -11.15 -3.09 -2.69
C THR A 209 -10.27 -4.30 -2.31
N GLU A 210 -9.00 -4.06 -1.98
CA GLU A 210 -8.10 -5.12 -1.52
C GLU A 210 -8.52 -5.67 -0.14
N ILE A 211 -9.02 -4.81 0.76
CA ILE A 211 -9.63 -5.26 2.02
C ILE A 211 -10.85 -6.15 1.74
N GLU A 212 -11.71 -5.77 0.80
CA GLU A 212 -12.86 -6.59 0.41
C GLU A 212 -12.43 -7.97 -0.10
N LEU A 213 -11.38 -8.02 -0.93
CA LEU A 213 -10.76 -9.28 -1.39
C LEU A 213 -10.31 -10.12 -0.20
N PHE A 214 -9.53 -9.55 0.72
CA PHE A 214 -8.99 -10.29 1.86
C PHE A 214 -10.07 -10.82 2.78
N ASN A 215 -11.11 -10.03 3.06
CA ASN A 215 -12.24 -10.47 3.87
C ASN A 215 -12.93 -11.68 3.24
N LYS A 216 -13.22 -11.63 1.92
CA LYS A 216 -13.84 -12.75 1.20
C LYS A 216 -12.97 -14.01 1.22
N VAL A 217 -11.66 -13.87 1.02
CA VAL A 217 -10.74 -15.03 1.05
C VAL A 217 -10.63 -15.61 2.47
N ASN A 218 -10.51 -14.75 3.48
CA ASN A 218 -10.45 -15.18 4.87
C ASN A 218 -11.74 -15.86 5.34
N GLU A 219 -12.91 -15.43 4.86
CA GLU A 219 -14.19 -16.10 5.13
C GLU A 219 -14.19 -17.55 4.60
N VAL A 220 -13.69 -17.76 3.38
CA VAL A 220 -13.54 -19.11 2.81
C VAL A 220 -12.62 -19.96 3.69
N PHE A 221 -11.46 -19.43 4.06
CA PHE A 221 -10.49 -20.18 4.88
C PHE A 221 -10.98 -20.45 6.30
N ALA A 222 -11.63 -19.47 6.94
CA ALA A 222 -12.21 -19.62 8.26
C ALA A 222 -13.34 -20.66 8.25
N ARG A 223 -14.15 -20.71 7.19
CA ARG A 223 -15.17 -21.75 7.02
C ARG A 223 -14.53 -23.14 6.94
N GLU A 224 -13.52 -23.32 6.07
CA GLU A 224 -12.82 -24.60 5.93
C GLU A 224 -12.11 -25.04 7.22
N LEU A 225 -11.47 -24.10 7.91
CA LEU A 225 -10.90 -24.32 9.24
C LEU A 225 -12.01 -24.80 10.20
N ASN A 226 -13.11 -24.08 10.31
CA ASN A 226 -14.20 -24.46 11.22
C ASN A 226 -14.78 -25.85 10.89
N GLU A 227 -14.97 -26.18 9.61
CA GLU A 227 -15.47 -27.49 9.18
C GLU A 227 -14.50 -28.63 9.51
N ARG A 228 -13.21 -28.42 9.27
CA ARG A 228 -12.16 -29.39 9.61
C ARG A 228 -12.03 -29.57 11.12
N TYR A 229 -12.11 -28.49 11.90
CA TYR A 229 -12.00 -28.52 13.37
C TYR A 229 -13.28 -29.01 14.08
N LYS A 230 -14.48 -28.83 13.52
CA LYS A 230 -15.74 -29.40 14.06
C LYS A 230 -15.79 -30.93 14.00
N ARG A 231 -15.02 -31.57 13.11
CA ARG A 231 -14.92 -33.04 13.04
C ARG A 231 -13.95 -33.56 14.11
N GLY A 232 -14.42 -33.59 15.36
CA GLY A 232 -13.98 -34.61 16.32
C GLY A 232 -14.69 -35.92 15.97
N TYR A 233 -14.00 -36.86 15.35
CA TYR A 233 -14.56 -38.10 14.79
C TYR A 233 -15.37 -38.97 15.78
N ILE A 234 -15.29 -38.71 17.09
CA ILE A 234 -16.01 -39.45 18.12
C ILE A 234 -17.46 -38.94 18.29
N SER A 235 -17.76 -37.65 18.09
CA SER A 235 -19.12 -37.12 18.35
C SER A 235 -20.17 -37.51 17.31
N LYS A 236 -19.75 -37.99 16.13
CA LYS A 236 -20.65 -38.48 15.08
C LYS A 236 -21.04 -39.95 15.20
N TRP A 237 -20.35 -40.72 16.05
CA TRP A 237 -20.67 -42.14 16.30
C TRP A 237 -21.50 -42.35 17.58
N PHE A 238 -21.68 -41.30 18.39
CA PHE A 238 -22.45 -41.32 19.65
C PHE A 238 -23.70 -40.42 19.62
N LEU A 239 -24.21 -40.10 18.42
CA LEU A 239 -25.52 -39.47 18.20
C LEU A 239 -26.45 -40.44 17.46
#